data_AF-A0A7W0H0L4-F1
#
_entry.id   AF-A0A7W0H0L4-F1
#
_cell.length_a   1.000
_cell.length_b   1.000
_cell.length_c   1.000
_cell.angle_alpha   90.00
_cell.angle_beta   90.00
_cell.angle_gamma   90.00
#
_symmetry.space_group_name_H-M   'P 1'
#
loop_
_entity.id
_entity.type
_entity.pdbx_description
1 polymer ?
#
loop_
_entity_poly.entity_id
_entity_poly.type
_entity_poly.pdbx_seq_one_letter_code
_entity_poly.pdbx_strand_id
1 'polypeptide(L)'
;MPEFPPQRRATAVAIWSATGAVAAALGPSLGVLVDQLGWRSVFFANVPIGLAALVPARRLLRETRDPGGTLPDLLGSTLLVAGVGALALGIVKGSDWGWGTARVLGSLAAAGVLLPAVLLRSARHRAPVIELGLFRARSFAVANADMFAFSTAFYALLLCNVLFLTQVWGYSILTAGFAVTPGPLMAALTAPPAGRLADRFGQRVVALPGALFFTAGCTLFATGIGLTPNYPGEYLIPTMLTGAGVGFSFASWGSAAVAELPPARFATGSAVLACVRQVGAVLGIAALVAVLEAAPPGDLLDGFGDAWTMMAVAGGVVAVLAVALGRVRAGVPSPAAPAEVAA
;
A
#
# COMPACT_ATOMS: atom_id res chain seq x y z
N MET A 1 -13.01 10.73 -10.99
CA MET A 1 -12.48 11.92 -11.72
C MET A 1 -13.41 12.48 -12.84
N PRO A 2 -14.75 12.36 -12.78
CA PRO A 2 -15.60 13.00 -13.80
C PRO A 2 -15.66 14.54 -13.67
N GLU A 3 -15.40 15.10 -12.47
CA GLU A 3 -15.49 16.55 -12.20
C GLU A 3 -14.32 17.39 -12.74
N PHE A 4 -13.18 16.76 -13.07
CA PHE A 4 -12.04 17.48 -13.65
C PHE A 4 -12.00 17.30 -15.16
N PRO A 5 -11.94 18.40 -15.95
CA PRO A 5 -11.65 18.36 -17.37
C PRO A 5 -10.40 17.49 -17.62
N PRO A 6 -10.33 16.71 -18.71
CA PRO A 6 -9.20 15.83 -19.01
C PRO A 6 -7.84 16.53 -18.86
N GLN A 7 -7.76 17.81 -19.22
CA GLN A 7 -6.55 18.63 -19.16
C GLN A 7 -6.11 18.97 -17.73
N ARG A 8 -7.02 18.97 -16.73
CA ARG A 8 -6.72 19.31 -15.33
C ARG A 8 -6.48 18.08 -14.43
N ARG A 9 -6.74 16.87 -14.93
CA ARG A 9 -6.53 15.62 -14.18
C ARG A 9 -5.05 15.41 -13.85
N ALA A 10 -4.16 15.70 -14.79
CA ALA A 10 -2.71 15.64 -14.57
C ALA A 10 -2.25 16.60 -13.46
N THR A 11 -2.80 17.82 -13.43
CA THR A 11 -2.53 18.81 -12.37
C THR A 11 -3.06 18.36 -11.02
N ALA A 12 -4.26 17.79 -10.96
CA ALA A 12 -4.84 17.27 -9.71
C ALA A 12 -4.01 16.12 -9.13
N VAL A 13 -3.57 15.17 -9.98
CA VAL A 13 -2.67 14.08 -9.58
C VAL A 13 -1.31 14.64 -9.15
N ALA A 14 -0.77 15.65 -9.85
CA ALA A 14 0.49 16.29 -9.47
C ALA A 14 0.41 16.98 -8.10
N ILE A 15 -0.69 17.68 -7.80
CA ILE A 15 -0.91 18.31 -6.49
C ILE A 15 -1.04 17.25 -5.40
N TRP A 16 -1.77 16.16 -5.65
CA TRP A 16 -1.89 15.06 -4.70
C TRP A 16 -0.53 14.41 -4.40
N SER A 17 0.27 14.13 -5.43
CA SER A 17 1.63 13.60 -5.28
C SER A 17 2.57 14.59 -4.58
N ALA A 18 2.49 15.89 -4.91
CA ALA A 18 3.27 16.93 -4.25
C ALA A 18 2.93 17.04 -2.76
N THR A 19 1.65 16.87 -2.40
CA THR A 19 1.21 16.82 -1.00
C THR A 19 1.84 15.64 -0.27
N GLY A 20 1.91 14.47 -0.92
CA GLY A 20 2.63 13.30 -0.39
C GLY A 20 4.13 13.55 -0.19
N ALA A 21 4.79 14.24 -1.12
CA ALA A 21 6.21 14.60 -1.00
C ALA A 21 6.46 15.61 0.14
N VAL A 22 5.58 16.60 0.30
CA VAL A 22 5.63 17.55 1.43
C VAL A 22 5.41 16.82 2.76
N ALA A 23 4.45 15.89 2.82
CA ALA A 23 4.23 15.07 4.00
C ALA A 23 5.46 14.21 4.34
N ALA A 24 6.12 13.63 3.34
CA ALA A 24 7.36 12.88 3.52
C ALA A 24 8.51 13.77 4.04
N ALA A 25 8.64 15.00 3.53
CA ALA A 25 9.64 15.96 3.98
C ALA A 25 9.37 16.49 5.41
N LEU A 26 8.10 16.60 5.80
CA LEU A 26 7.69 17.04 7.15
C LEU A 26 7.68 15.89 8.17
N GLY A 27 7.72 14.63 7.72
CA GLY A 27 7.71 13.45 8.57
C GLY A 27 8.76 13.47 9.69
N PRO A 28 10.05 13.75 9.40
CA PRO A 28 11.08 13.87 10.44
C PRO A 28 10.84 15.02 11.42
N SER A 29 10.30 16.15 10.95
CA SER A 29 9.96 17.29 11.82
C SER A 29 8.87 16.93 12.84
N LEU A 30 7.95 16.03 12.48
CA LEU A 30 6.99 15.45 13.42
C LEU A 30 7.63 14.47 14.41
N GLY A 31 8.82 13.93 14.10
CA GLY A 31 9.61 13.13 15.03
C GLY A 31 10.03 13.91 16.29
N VAL A 32 10.24 15.22 16.17
CA VAL A 32 10.54 16.10 17.31
C VAL A 32 9.35 16.18 18.29
N LEU A 33 8.12 16.16 17.77
CA LEU A 33 6.91 16.12 18.60
C LEU A 33 6.81 14.81 19.38
N VAL A 34 7.24 13.69 18.81
CA VAL A 34 7.28 12.39 19.51
C VAL A 34 8.34 12.41 20.61
N ASP A 35 9.52 12.94 20.30
CA ASP A 35 10.65 13.01 21.23
C ASP A 35 10.36 13.89 22.45
N GLN A 36 9.72 15.06 22.25
CA GLN A 36 9.48 16.01 23.34
C GLN A 36 8.12 15.87 24.04
N LEU A 37 7.06 15.52 23.31
CA LEU A 37 5.68 15.52 23.83
C LEU A 37 5.06 14.11 23.86
N GLY A 38 5.87 13.09 23.59
CA GLY A 38 5.47 11.70 23.51
C GLY A 38 4.67 11.39 22.24
N TRP A 39 4.47 10.10 21.96
CA TRP A 39 3.83 9.62 20.73
C TRP A 39 2.40 10.15 20.49
N ARG A 40 1.67 10.54 21.54
CA ARG A 40 0.29 11.05 21.45
C ARG A 40 0.22 12.38 20.68
N SER A 41 1.29 13.17 20.70
CA SER A 41 1.38 14.49 20.04
C SER A 41 1.16 14.41 18.52
N VAL A 42 1.55 13.30 17.89
CA VAL A 42 1.38 13.06 16.45
C VAL A 42 -0.12 13.02 16.07
N PHE A 43 -0.97 12.51 16.95
CA PHE A 43 -2.42 12.51 16.72
C PHE A 43 -2.98 13.93 16.82
N PHE A 44 -2.52 14.72 17.80
CA PHE A 44 -2.94 16.12 17.94
C PHE A 44 -2.46 17.00 16.79
N ALA A 45 -1.29 16.72 16.19
CA ALA A 45 -0.79 17.44 15.02
C ALA A 45 -1.71 17.33 13.79
N ASN A 46 -2.47 16.23 13.67
CA ASN A 46 -3.44 16.04 12.59
C ASN A 46 -4.73 16.86 12.76
N VAL A 47 -5.12 17.15 14.01
CA VAL A 47 -6.35 17.89 14.33
C VAL A 47 -6.43 19.28 13.67
N PRO A 48 -5.43 20.18 13.79
CA PRO A 48 -5.50 21.50 13.18
C PRO A 48 -5.53 21.43 11.65
N ILE A 49 -4.83 20.46 11.04
CA ILE A 49 -4.85 20.23 9.59
C ILE A 49 -6.25 19.82 9.13
N GLY A 50 -6.88 18.88 9.85
CA GLY A 50 -8.24 18.44 9.57
C GLY A 50 -9.27 19.58 9.71
N LEU A 51 -9.14 20.40 10.75
CA LEU A 51 -9.98 21.59 10.96
C LEU A 51 -9.78 22.63 9.86
N ALA A 52 -8.53 22.89 9.46
CA ALA A 52 -8.21 23.81 8.38
C ALA A 52 -8.74 23.33 7.03
N ALA A 53 -8.80 22.02 6.78
CA ALA A 53 -9.40 21.42 5.59
C ALA A 53 -10.94 21.48 5.60
N LEU A 54 -11.57 21.40 6.78
CA LEU A 54 -13.03 21.47 6.95
C LEU A 54 -13.63 22.81 6.53
N VAL A 55 -12.94 23.92 6.79
CA VAL A 55 -13.41 25.28 6.45
C VAL A 55 -13.64 25.48 4.94
N PRO A 56 -12.67 25.23 4.05
CA PRO A 56 -12.87 25.31 2.61
C PRO A 56 -13.77 24.18 2.09
N ALA A 57 -13.71 22.97 2.67
CA ALA A 57 -14.59 21.87 2.28
C ALA A 57 -16.08 22.24 2.40
N ARG A 58 -16.47 22.92 3.49
CA ARG A 58 -17.86 23.40 3.68
C ARG A 58 -18.32 24.42 2.64
N ARG A 59 -17.40 25.15 2.00
CA ARG A 59 -17.72 26.19 1.01
C ARG A 59 -17.58 25.71 -0.43
N LEU A 60 -16.68 24.76 -0.69
CA LEU A 60 -16.30 24.32 -2.03
C LEU A 60 -16.97 23.01 -2.45
N LEU A 61 -17.28 22.12 -1.51
CA LEU A 61 -17.92 20.84 -1.83
C LEU A 61 -19.41 21.05 -2.06
N ARG A 62 -19.88 20.73 -3.27
CA ARG A 62 -21.31 20.54 -3.55
C ARG A 62 -21.67 19.10 -3.23
N GLU A 63 -22.81 18.92 -2.59
CA GLU A 63 -23.32 17.59 -2.29
C GLU A 63 -23.77 16.90 -3.59
N THR A 64 -23.08 15.83 -3.96
CA THR A 64 -23.47 14.96 -5.08
C THR A 64 -24.36 13.85 -4.53
N ARG A 65 -25.64 13.87 -4.91
CA ARG A 65 -26.60 12.82 -4.57
C ARG A 65 -26.63 11.78 -5.68
N ASP A 66 -26.67 10.50 -5.29
CA ASP A 66 -26.98 9.37 -6.17
C ASP A 66 -28.40 8.87 -5.83
N PRO A 67 -29.46 9.39 -6.49
CA PRO A 67 -30.84 9.10 -6.13
C PRO A 67 -31.25 7.63 -6.34
N GLY A 68 -30.43 6.82 -7.02
CA GLY A 68 -30.65 5.40 -7.28
C GLY A 68 -29.67 4.47 -6.57
N GLY A 69 -28.78 5.00 -5.73
CA GLY A 69 -27.74 4.22 -5.05
C GLY A 69 -28.33 3.19 -4.09
N THR A 70 -28.03 1.91 -4.32
CA THR A 70 -28.33 0.84 -3.35
C THR A 70 -27.52 1.01 -2.08
N LEU A 71 -28.13 0.72 -0.92
CA LEU A 71 -27.41 0.72 0.35
C LEU A 71 -26.16 -0.16 0.28
N PRO A 72 -24.99 0.35 0.71
CA PRO A 72 -23.76 -0.43 0.74
C PRO A 72 -23.92 -1.65 1.64
N ASP A 73 -23.24 -2.74 1.31
CA ASP A 73 -23.26 -3.96 2.12
C ASP A 73 -22.49 -3.77 3.44
N LEU A 74 -23.20 -3.19 4.43
CA LEU A 74 -22.67 -2.93 5.76
C LEU A 74 -22.24 -4.22 6.46
N LEU A 75 -23.07 -5.25 6.39
CA LEU A 75 -22.78 -6.55 7.01
C LEU A 75 -21.57 -7.21 6.34
N GLY A 76 -21.48 -7.19 5.01
CA GLY A 76 -20.28 -7.66 4.32
C GLY A 76 -19.02 -6.90 4.72
N SER A 77 -19.13 -5.59 4.94
CA SER A 77 -18.01 -4.74 5.34
C SER A 77 -17.56 -5.07 6.75
N THR A 78 -18.51 -5.26 7.68
CA THR A 78 -18.22 -5.67 9.06
C THR A 78 -17.58 -7.05 9.11
N LEU A 79 -18.09 -8.01 8.33
CA LEU A 79 -17.51 -9.35 8.24
C LEU A 79 -16.07 -9.32 7.69
N LEU A 80 -15.80 -8.47 6.71
CA LEU A 80 -14.46 -8.30 6.15
C LEU A 80 -13.49 -7.70 7.18
N VAL A 81 -13.90 -6.63 7.86
CA VAL A 81 -13.09 -6.00 8.92
C VAL A 81 -12.83 -7.00 10.05
N ALA A 82 -13.85 -7.72 10.50
CA ALA A 82 -13.72 -8.72 11.55
C ALA A 82 -12.83 -9.90 11.12
N GLY A 83 -12.97 -10.39 9.88
CA GLY A 83 -12.18 -11.50 9.35
C GLY A 83 -10.70 -11.16 9.20
N VAL A 84 -10.39 -10.01 8.60
CA VAL A 84 -9.01 -9.52 8.45
C VAL A 84 -8.40 -9.20 9.82
N GLY A 85 -9.18 -8.58 10.71
CA GLY A 85 -8.76 -8.29 12.08
C GLY A 85 -8.46 -9.54 12.89
N ALA A 86 -9.31 -10.57 12.80
CA ALA A 86 -9.08 -11.86 13.48
C ALA A 86 -7.86 -12.58 12.92
N LEU A 87 -7.64 -12.53 11.60
CA LEU A 87 -6.45 -13.10 10.96
C LEU A 87 -5.17 -12.42 11.45
N ALA A 88 -5.15 -11.09 11.41
CA ALA A 88 -4.03 -10.30 11.87
C ALA A 88 -3.74 -10.52 13.37
N LEU A 89 -4.80 -10.57 14.19
CA LEU A 89 -4.68 -10.83 15.62
C LEU A 89 -4.06 -12.20 15.90
N GLY A 90 -4.53 -13.24 15.22
CA GLY A 90 -4.00 -14.59 15.38
C GLY A 90 -2.52 -14.71 15.00
N ILE A 91 -2.10 -14.02 13.93
CA ILE A 91 -0.70 -13.99 13.48
C ILE A 91 0.17 -13.19 14.47
N VAL A 92 -0.22 -11.95 14.77
CA VAL A 92 0.57 -11.04 15.63
C VAL A 92 0.69 -11.54 17.06
N LYS A 93 -0.38 -12.13 17.61
CA LYS A 93 -0.37 -12.65 19.00
C LYS A 93 -0.03 -14.13 19.09
N GLY A 94 0.38 -14.75 17.99
CA GLY A 94 0.74 -16.16 17.93
C GLY A 94 1.89 -16.50 18.89
N SER A 95 2.94 -15.67 18.90
CA SER A 95 4.08 -15.84 19.82
C SER A 95 3.70 -15.54 21.27
N ASP A 96 3.10 -14.36 21.51
CA ASP A 96 2.70 -13.90 22.85
C ASP A 96 1.74 -14.85 23.58
N TRP A 97 0.72 -15.35 22.88
CA TRP A 97 -0.31 -16.21 23.46
C TRP A 97 0.01 -17.69 23.33
N GLY A 98 1.00 -18.06 22.52
CA GLY A 98 1.28 -19.42 22.11
C GLY A 98 0.35 -19.90 21.00
N TRP A 99 0.94 -20.42 19.92
CA TRP A 99 0.23 -20.89 18.72
C TRP A 99 -0.84 -21.96 18.99
N GLY A 100 -0.67 -22.77 20.03
CA GLY A 100 -1.63 -23.81 20.42
C GLY A 100 -2.79 -23.35 21.30
N THR A 101 -2.82 -22.08 21.71
CA THR A 101 -3.81 -21.57 22.66
C THR A 101 -5.16 -21.32 21.98
N ALA A 102 -6.25 -21.57 22.70
CA ALA A 102 -7.63 -21.36 22.21
C ALA A 102 -7.88 -19.94 21.66
N ARG A 103 -7.15 -18.93 22.14
CA ARG A 103 -7.22 -17.55 21.63
C ARG A 103 -6.67 -17.43 20.21
N VAL A 104 -5.52 -18.02 19.92
CA VAL A 104 -4.90 -17.99 18.58
C VAL A 104 -5.71 -18.85 17.63
N LEU A 105 -5.99 -20.10 18.01
CA LEU A 105 -6.79 -21.02 17.22
C LEU A 105 -8.20 -20.47 16.95
N GLY A 106 -8.84 -19.85 17.95
CA GLY A 106 -10.13 -19.20 17.80
C GLY A 106 -10.10 -18.01 16.85
N SER A 107 -9.03 -17.20 16.89
CA SER A 107 -8.85 -16.06 15.98
C SER A 107 -8.64 -16.52 14.53
N LEU A 108 -7.79 -17.54 14.34
CA LEU A 108 -7.53 -18.14 13.03
C LEU A 108 -8.77 -18.87 12.47
N ALA A 109 -9.50 -19.60 13.31
CA ALA A 109 -10.74 -20.25 12.93
C ALA A 109 -11.83 -19.22 12.57
N ALA A 110 -11.95 -18.14 13.34
CA ALA A 110 -12.86 -17.04 13.03
C ALA A 110 -12.52 -16.42 11.67
N ALA A 111 -11.25 -16.13 11.39
CA ALA A 111 -10.81 -15.68 10.07
C ALA A 111 -11.17 -16.69 8.96
N GLY A 112 -10.91 -17.98 9.21
CA GLY A 112 -11.23 -19.09 8.30
C GLY A 112 -12.72 -19.24 8.00
N VAL A 113 -13.62 -18.72 8.84
CA VAL A 113 -15.07 -18.71 8.60
C VAL A 113 -15.54 -17.37 8.02
N LEU A 114 -15.09 -16.25 8.59
CA LEU A 114 -15.53 -14.91 8.23
C LEU A 114 -15.12 -14.52 6.81
N LEU A 115 -13.88 -14.82 6.39
CA LEU A 115 -13.39 -14.46 5.06
C LEU A 115 -14.15 -15.22 3.95
N PRO A 116 -14.37 -16.55 4.03
CA PRO A 116 -15.27 -17.23 3.08
C PRO A 116 -16.71 -16.71 3.12
N ALA A 117 -17.23 -16.36 4.30
CA ALA A 117 -18.58 -15.78 4.41
C ALA A 117 -18.70 -14.45 3.64
N VAL A 118 -17.67 -13.60 3.66
CA VAL A 118 -17.61 -12.38 2.84
C VAL A 118 -17.67 -12.70 1.36
N LEU A 119 -16.91 -13.70 0.89
CA LEU A 119 -16.90 -14.09 -0.53
C LEU A 119 -18.26 -14.64 -0.96
N LEU A 120 -18.88 -15.52 -0.14
CA LEU A 120 -20.21 -16.08 -0.41
C LEU A 120 -21.29 -15.01 -0.45
N ARG A 121 -21.23 -14.04 0.46
CA ARG A 121 -22.16 -12.90 0.49
C ARG A 121 -21.94 -11.99 -0.71
N SER A 122 -20.68 -11.70 -1.02
CA SER A 122 -20.30 -10.87 -2.18
C SER A 122 -20.73 -11.49 -3.51
N ALA A 123 -20.83 -12.81 -3.60
CA ALA A 123 -21.35 -13.51 -4.78
C ALA A 123 -22.87 -13.37 -4.97
N ARG A 124 -23.63 -13.03 -3.92
CA ARG A 124 -25.10 -13.03 -3.91
C ARG A 124 -25.72 -11.65 -3.69
N HIS A 125 -24.99 -10.71 -3.10
CA HIS A 125 -25.50 -9.39 -2.73
C HIS A 125 -25.63 -8.48 -3.97
N ARG A 126 -26.67 -7.62 -4.00
CA ARG A 126 -26.93 -6.69 -5.13
C ARG A 126 -25.90 -5.57 -5.23
N ALA A 127 -25.32 -5.18 -4.11
CA ALA A 127 -24.24 -4.18 -4.00
C ALA A 127 -23.12 -4.75 -3.12
N PRO A 128 -22.30 -5.69 -3.61
CA PRO A 128 -21.35 -6.41 -2.79
C PRO A 128 -20.15 -5.54 -2.40
N VAL A 129 -19.55 -5.82 -1.24
CA VAL A 129 -18.30 -5.16 -0.81
C VAL A 129 -17.15 -5.48 -1.76
N ILE A 130 -17.11 -6.71 -2.27
CA ILE A 130 -16.14 -7.15 -3.26
C ILE A 130 -16.91 -7.55 -4.52
N GLU A 131 -16.86 -6.74 -5.58
CA GLU A 131 -17.42 -7.16 -6.87
C GLU A 131 -16.57 -8.27 -7.50
N LEU A 132 -16.90 -9.53 -7.19
CA LEU A 132 -16.19 -10.72 -7.71
C LEU A 132 -16.17 -10.79 -9.23
N GLY A 133 -17.16 -10.19 -9.90
CA GLY A 133 -17.21 -10.10 -11.37
C GLY A 133 -16.01 -9.36 -11.98
N LEU A 134 -15.39 -8.43 -11.24
CA LEU A 134 -14.21 -7.70 -11.70
C LEU A 134 -12.99 -8.62 -11.83
N PHE A 135 -12.86 -9.63 -10.97
CA PHE A 135 -11.77 -10.60 -11.00
C PHE A 135 -11.82 -11.58 -12.18
N ARG A 136 -12.89 -11.57 -12.99
CA ARG A 136 -12.92 -12.29 -14.27
C ARG A 136 -12.00 -11.65 -15.30
N ALA A 137 -11.75 -10.35 -15.19
CA ALA A 137 -10.76 -9.68 -16.03
C ALA A 137 -9.35 -10.04 -15.52
N ARG A 138 -8.54 -10.66 -16.38
CA ARG A 138 -7.18 -11.08 -16.03
C ARG A 138 -6.32 -9.91 -15.55
N SER A 139 -6.42 -8.76 -16.22
CA SER A 139 -5.72 -7.52 -15.85
C SER A 139 -6.03 -7.09 -14.42
N PHE A 140 -7.32 -7.12 -14.05
CA PHE A 140 -7.80 -6.76 -12.72
C PHE A 140 -7.33 -7.76 -11.67
N ALA A 141 -7.45 -9.05 -11.93
CA ALA A 141 -7.01 -10.10 -11.00
C ALA A 141 -5.49 -10.04 -10.75
N VAL A 142 -4.70 -9.92 -11.81
CA VAL A 142 -3.24 -9.82 -11.70
C VAL A 142 -2.84 -8.51 -11.01
N ALA A 143 -3.45 -7.36 -11.35
CA ALA A 143 -3.14 -6.08 -10.70
C ALA A 143 -3.47 -6.08 -9.19
N ASN A 144 -4.57 -6.72 -8.78
CA ASN A 144 -4.89 -6.86 -7.36
C ASN A 144 -3.95 -7.85 -6.65
N ALA A 145 -3.58 -8.96 -7.29
CA ALA A 145 -2.59 -9.88 -6.72
C ALA A 145 -1.22 -9.19 -6.55
N ASP A 146 -0.81 -8.41 -7.54
CA ASP A 146 0.45 -7.65 -7.54
C ASP A 146 0.44 -6.57 -6.44
N MET A 147 -0.66 -5.81 -6.35
CA MET A 147 -0.88 -4.84 -5.27
C MET A 147 -0.85 -5.51 -3.88
N PHE A 148 -1.47 -6.68 -3.73
CA PHE A 148 -1.47 -7.42 -2.46
C PHE A 148 -0.06 -7.82 -2.04
N ALA A 149 0.68 -8.48 -2.95
CA ALA A 149 2.04 -8.94 -2.69
C ALA A 149 2.98 -7.77 -2.40
N PHE A 150 2.91 -6.70 -3.19
CA PHE A 150 3.73 -5.53 -2.96
C PHE A 150 3.39 -4.83 -1.65
N SER A 151 2.10 -4.61 -1.36
CA SER A 151 1.70 -3.91 -0.13
C SER A 151 2.16 -4.68 1.10
N THR A 152 2.05 -6.01 1.06
CA THR A 152 2.59 -6.88 2.11
C THR A 152 4.08 -6.61 2.35
N ALA A 153 4.88 -6.61 1.29
CA ALA A 153 6.32 -6.35 1.40
C ALA A 153 6.65 -4.92 1.81
N PHE A 154 5.97 -3.92 1.23
CA PHE A 154 6.26 -2.50 1.42
C PHE A 154 5.95 -2.02 2.84
N TYR A 155 4.78 -2.37 3.39
CA TYR A 155 4.44 -1.96 4.75
C TYR A 155 5.24 -2.71 5.81
N ALA A 156 5.59 -3.98 5.54
CA ALA A 156 6.57 -4.71 6.35
C ALA A 156 7.93 -4.00 6.31
N LEU A 157 8.45 -3.65 5.13
CA LEU A 157 9.73 -2.96 4.98
C LEU A 157 9.77 -1.63 5.75
N LEU A 158 8.71 -0.84 5.65
CA LEU A 158 8.64 0.46 6.32
C LEU A 158 8.78 0.32 7.84
N LEU A 159 8.07 -0.65 8.43
CA LEU A 159 8.15 -0.91 9.87
C LEU A 159 9.49 -1.56 10.25
N CYS A 160 9.92 -2.57 9.49
CA CYS A 160 11.17 -3.31 9.68
C CYS A 160 12.37 -2.38 9.75
N ASN A 161 12.48 -1.46 8.79
CA ASN A 161 13.57 -0.51 8.71
C ASN A 161 13.61 0.45 9.92
N VAL A 162 12.45 0.95 10.36
CA VAL A 162 12.37 1.80 11.54
C VAL A 162 12.74 1.03 12.81
N LEU A 163 12.24 -0.20 12.96
CA LEU A 163 12.59 -1.08 14.08
C LEU A 163 14.08 -1.43 14.09
N PHE A 164 14.66 -1.74 12.94
CA PHE A 164 16.08 -2.05 12.82
C PHE A 164 16.96 -0.86 13.26
N LEU A 165 16.69 0.33 12.72
CA LEU A 165 17.46 1.53 13.05
C LEU A 165 17.40 1.86 14.55
N THR A 166 16.24 1.67 15.17
CA THR A 166 16.02 2.01 16.59
C THR A 166 16.49 0.92 17.55
N GLN A 167 16.26 -0.36 17.23
CA GLN A 167 16.54 -1.49 18.12
C GLN A 167 17.95 -2.08 17.94
N VAL A 168 18.48 -2.09 16.70
CA VAL A 168 19.80 -2.67 16.40
C VAL A 168 20.87 -1.57 16.36
N TRP A 169 20.66 -0.53 15.56
CA TRP A 169 21.62 0.58 15.44
C TRP A 169 21.51 1.63 16.55
N GLY A 170 20.49 1.51 17.42
CA GLY A 170 20.32 2.39 18.58
C GLY A 170 20.04 3.85 18.23
N TYR A 171 19.56 4.14 17.01
CA TYR A 171 19.22 5.50 16.61
C TYR A 171 18.03 6.02 17.41
N SER A 172 18.05 7.31 17.73
CA SER A 172 16.85 7.98 18.24
C SER A 172 15.74 7.96 17.19
N ILE A 173 14.48 8.11 17.62
CA ILE A 173 13.31 8.15 16.72
C ILE A 173 13.48 9.22 15.64
N LEU A 174 14.04 10.38 16.02
CA LEU A 174 14.31 11.48 15.10
C LEU A 174 15.35 11.08 14.04
N THR A 175 16.49 10.52 14.46
CA THR A 175 17.56 10.10 13.55
C THR A 175 17.10 8.97 12.64
N ALA A 176 16.33 8.02 13.16
CA ALA A 176 15.73 6.95 12.37
C ALA A 176 14.76 7.50 11.30
N GLY A 177 13.95 8.49 11.66
CA GLY A 177 13.06 9.21 10.72
C GLY A 177 13.82 9.87 9.57
N PHE A 178 14.93 10.57 9.87
CA PHE A 178 15.79 11.14 8.82
C PHE A 178 16.47 10.06 7.97
N ALA A 179 16.93 8.97 8.59
CA ALA A 179 17.59 7.87 7.89
C ALA A 179 16.68 7.15 6.88
N VAL A 180 15.37 7.04 7.13
CA VAL A 180 14.42 6.44 6.16
C VAL A 180 13.97 7.40 5.06
N THR A 181 14.15 8.71 5.25
CA THR A 181 13.63 9.78 4.35
C THR A 181 14.08 9.69 2.89
N PRO A 182 15.32 9.26 2.56
CA PRO A 182 15.73 9.11 1.16
C PRO A 182 14.84 8.16 0.35
N GLY A 183 14.22 7.16 0.98
CA GLY A 183 13.34 6.20 0.29
C GLY A 183 12.12 6.89 -0.32
N PRO A 184 11.26 7.55 0.48
CA PRO A 184 10.15 8.36 -0.02
C PRO A 184 10.57 9.47 -1.00
N LEU A 185 11.71 10.12 -0.78
CA LEU A 185 12.23 11.13 -1.73
C LEU A 185 12.55 10.51 -3.09
N MET A 186 13.22 9.35 -3.09
CA MET A 186 13.49 8.60 -4.33
C MET A 186 12.20 8.16 -5.01
N ALA A 187 11.20 7.69 -4.27
CA ALA A 187 9.89 7.35 -4.82
C ALA A 187 9.21 8.56 -5.47
N ALA A 188 9.27 9.74 -4.82
CA ALA A 188 8.73 10.99 -5.37
C ALA A 188 9.47 11.45 -6.63
N LEU A 189 10.80 11.26 -6.68
CA LEU A 189 11.63 11.56 -7.84
C LEU A 189 11.38 10.61 -9.03
N THR A 190 11.16 9.32 -8.77
CA THR A 190 10.99 8.31 -9.82
C THR A 190 9.54 8.17 -10.30
N ALA A 191 8.54 8.56 -9.50
CA ALA A 191 7.13 8.41 -9.87
C ALA A 191 6.70 9.22 -11.14
N PRO A 192 7.06 10.50 -11.32
CA PRO A 192 6.70 11.25 -12.52
C PRO A 192 7.27 10.66 -13.84
N PRO A 193 8.58 10.34 -13.95
CA PRO A 193 9.09 9.70 -15.16
C PRO A 193 8.52 8.29 -15.37
N ALA A 194 8.27 7.54 -14.29
CA ALA A 194 7.60 6.25 -14.36
C ALA A 194 6.20 6.36 -14.98
N GLY A 195 5.38 7.33 -14.56
CA GLY A 195 4.06 7.58 -15.15
C GLY A 195 4.12 7.88 -16.65
N ARG A 196 5.04 8.77 -17.07
CA ARG A 196 5.21 9.09 -18.51
C ARG A 196 5.67 7.89 -19.33
N LEU A 197 6.54 7.05 -18.76
CA LEU A 197 7.03 5.84 -19.42
C LEU A 197 5.91 4.80 -19.55
N ALA A 198 5.06 4.69 -18.51
CA ALA A 198 3.90 3.81 -18.49
C ALA A 198 2.88 4.21 -19.56
N ASP A 199 2.61 5.51 -19.73
CA ASP A 199 1.70 6.02 -20.76
C ASP A 199 2.22 5.73 -22.18
N ARG A 200 3.53 5.85 -22.39
CA ARG A 200 4.14 5.71 -23.72
C ARG A 200 4.40 4.26 -24.14
N PHE A 201 4.89 3.42 -23.22
CA PHE A 201 5.35 2.06 -23.52
C PHE A 201 4.52 0.95 -22.84
N GLY A 202 3.55 1.33 -22.02
CA GLY A 202 2.68 0.41 -21.29
C GLY A 202 3.20 0.09 -19.88
N GLN A 203 2.29 -0.40 -19.04
CA GLN A 203 2.53 -0.57 -17.59
C GLN A 203 3.64 -1.58 -17.27
N ARG A 204 3.81 -2.63 -18.09
CA ARG A 204 4.83 -3.66 -17.87
C ARG A 204 6.27 -3.12 -17.89
N VAL A 205 6.55 -2.11 -18.71
CA VAL A 205 7.90 -1.52 -18.85
C VAL A 205 8.32 -0.77 -17.58
N VAL A 206 7.35 -0.43 -16.72
CA VAL A 206 7.56 0.33 -15.49
C VAL A 206 7.45 -0.57 -14.26
N ALA A 207 6.45 -1.45 -14.23
CA ALA A 207 6.20 -2.36 -13.11
C ALA A 207 7.36 -3.34 -12.88
N LEU A 208 7.92 -3.93 -13.94
CA LEU A 208 8.99 -4.92 -13.81
C LEU A 208 10.29 -4.31 -13.24
N PRO A 209 10.84 -3.20 -13.79
CA PRO A 209 11.98 -2.53 -13.16
C PRO A 209 11.69 -2.07 -11.73
N GLY A 210 10.48 -1.60 -11.44
CA GLY A 210 10.08 -1.22 -10.09
C GLY A 210 10.16 -2.38 -9.10
N ALA A 211 9.59 -3.53 -9.47
CA ALA A 211 9.67 -4.75 -8.67
C ALA A 211 11.10 -5.25 -8.50
N LEU A 212 11.94 -5.16 -9.54
CA LEU A 212 13.35 -5.56 -9.48
C LEU A 212 14.16 -4.64 -8.58
N PHE A 213 13.98 -3.32 -8.66
CA PHE A 213 14.65 -2.37 -7.75
C PHE A 213 14.24 -2.59 -6.30
N PHE A 214 12.95 -2.82 -6.05
CA PHE A 214 12.45 -3.13 -4.72
C PHE A 214 13.06 -4.44 -4.17
N THR A 215 13.07 -5.49 -4.99
CA THR A 215 13.67 -6.78 -4.65
C THR A 215 15.16 -6.64 -4.35
N ALA A 216 15.91 -5.98 -5.24
CA ALA A 216 17.35 -5.76 -5.07
C ALA A 216 17.65 -4.98 -3.80
N GLY A 217 16.86 -3.95 -3.48
CA GLY A 217 17.00 -3.20 -2.24
C GLY A 217 16.76 -4.07 -1.01
N CYS A 218 15.71 -4.90 -0.99
CA CYS A 218 15.45 -5.84 0.09
C CYS A 218 16.56 -6.91 0.21
N THR A 219 17.07 -7.42 -0.91
CA THR A 219 18.19 -8.37 -0.90
C THR A 219 19.45 -7.74 -0.33
N LEU A 220 19.78 -6.50 -0.72
CA LEU A 220 20.95 -5.80 -0.17
C LEU A 220 20.80 -5.52 1.33
N PHE A 221 19.60 -5.21 1.80
CA PHE A 221 19.34 -5.15 3.24
C PHE A 221 19.64 -6.48 3.93
N ALA A 222 19.14 -7.58 3.37
CA ALA A 222 19.33 -8.92 3.93
C ALA A 222 20.79 -9.39 3.95
N THR A 223 21.62 -9.00 2.97
CA THR A 223 22.99 -9.51 2.84
C THR A 223 24.08 -8.53 3.26
N GLY A 224 23.78 -7.23 3.28
CA GLY A 224 24.77 -6.16 3.33
C GLY A 224 24.80 -5.35 4.61
N ILE A 225 23.81 -5.51 5.50
CA ILE A 225 23.74 -4.76 6.75
C ILE A 225 24.43 -5.52 7.89
N GLY A 226 25.30 -4.82 8.61
CA GLY A 226 25.94 -5.31 9.82
C GLY A 226 25.36 -4.73 11.12
N LEU A 227 25.89 -5.24 12.24
CA LEU A 227 25.58 -4.74 13.59
C LEU A 227 26.10 -3.32 13.85
N THR A 228 27.21 -2.95 13.20
CA THR A 228 27.82 -1.62 13.36
C THR A 228 27.16 -0.62 12.40
N PRO A 229 26.69 0.54 12.88
CA PRO A 229 26.06 1.54 12.02
C PRO A 229 26.98 2.05 10.91
N ASN A 230 26.64 1.73 9.66
CA ASN A 230 27.32 2.23 8.47
C ASN A 230 26.28 2.73 7.46
N TYR A 231 25.69 3.88 7.78
CA TYR A 231 24.59 4.42 7.00
C TYR A 231 24.91 4.64 5.50
N PRO A 232 26.03 5.29 5.12
CA PRO A 232 26.32 5.55 3.71
C PRO A 232 26.63 4.27 2.93
N GLY A 233 27.34 3.31 3.55
CA GLY A 233 27.79 2.09 2.89
C GLY A 233 26.74 0.99 2.82
N GLU A 234 25.92 0.86 3.86
CA GLU A 234 25.05 -0.33 4.04
C GLU A 234 23.55 0.01 3.96
N TYR A 235 23.14 1.24 4.28
CA TYR A 235 21.70 1.56 4.42
C TYR A 235 21.17 2.48 3.31
N LEU A 236 21.97 3.45 2.87
CA LEU A 236 21.53 4.47 1.92
C LEU A 236 21.16 3.87 0.55
N ILE A 237 22.03 3.02 -0.01
CA ILE A 237 21.81 2.42 -1.33
C ILE A 237 20.57 1.51 -1.34
N PRO A 238 20.39 0.57 -0.38
CA PRO A 238 19.17 -0.23 -0.31
C PRO A 238 17.89 0.60 -0.13
N THR A 239 17.96 1.67 0.68
CA THR A 239 16.83 2.60 0.88
C THR A 239 16.46 3.33 -0.41
N MET A 240 17.46 3.78 -1.19
CA MET A 240 17.22 4.45 -2.46
C MET A 240 16.66 3.50 -3.52
N LEU A 241 17.13 2.24 -3.56
CA LEU A 241 16.61 1.21 -4.47
C LEU A 241 15.18 0.80 -4.13
N THR A 242 14.88 0.54 -2.85
CA THR A 242 13.51 0.24 -2.42
C THR A 242 12.58 1.43 -2.69
N GLY A 243 13.02 2.65 -2.41
CA GLY A 243 12.30 3.88 -2.76
C GLY A 243 12.06 4.04 -4.26
N ALA A 244 13.07 3.82 -5.10
CA ALA A 244 12.93 3.85 -6.55
C ALA A 244 11.90 2.82 -7.01
N GLY A 245 11.99 1.58 -6.48
CA GLY A 245 11.03 0.52 -6.75
C GLY A 245 9.59 0.90 -6.44
N VAL A 246 9.36 1.54 -5.28
CA VAL A 246 8.04 2.06 -4.89
C VAL A 246 7.52 3.07 -5.92
N GLY A 247 8.33 4.05 -6.31
CA GLY A 247 7.92 5.10 -7.25
C GLY A 247 7.58 4.56 -8.65
N PHE A 248 8.35 3.58 -9.14
CA PHE A 248 8.04 2.90 -10.40
C PHE A 248 6.76 2.06 -10.31
N SER A 249 6.57 1.30 -9.22
CA SER A 249 5.44 0.38 -9.10
C SER A 249 4.09 1.06 -8.80
N PHE A 250 4.08 2.14 -8.00
CA PHE A 250 2.84 2.87 -7.67
C PHE A 250 2.14 3.45 -8.91
N ALA A 251 2.91 3.90 -9.91
CA ALA A 251 2.37 4.42 -11.16
C ALA A 251 1.64 3.32 -11.98
N SER A 252 2.02 2.05 -11.78
CA SER A 252 1.54 0.93 -12.59
C SER A 252 0.23 0.34 -12.11
N TRP A 253 0.01 0.17 -10.81
CA TRP A 253 -1.19 -0.53 -10.34
C TRP A 253 -2.47 0.27 -10.48
N GLY A 254 -2.42 1.56 -10.18
CA GLY A 254 -3.59 2.43 -10.28
C GLY A 254 -4.15 2.47 -11.70
N SER A 255 -3.26 2.47 -12.69
CA SER A 255 -3.61 2.48 -14.12
C SER A 255 -3.98 1.09 -14.64
N ALA A 256 -3.27 0.04 -14.23
CA ALA A 256 -3.54 -1.32 -14.68
C ALA A 256 -4.88 -1.88 -14.15
N ALA A 257 -5.22 -1.58 -12.90
CA ALA A 257 -6.47 -2.06 -12.28
C ALA A 257 -7.72 -1.46 -12.91
N VAL A 258 -7.61 -0.30 -13.58
CA VAL A 258 -8.75 0.42 -14.16
C VAL A 258 -8.72 0.49 -15.68
N ALA A 259 -7.65 0.01 -16.33
CA ALA A 259 -7.47 0.10 -17.78
C ALA A 259 -8.57 -0.61 -18.59
N GLU A 260 -9.11 -1.72 -18.08
CA GLU A 260 -10.13 -2.54 -18.73
C GLU A 260 -11.52 -2.40 -18.08
N LEU A 261 -11.66 -1.54 -17.06
CA LEU A 261 -12.92 -1.36 -16.37
C LEU A 261 -13.83 -0.37 -17.10
N PRO A 262 -15.13 -0.67 -17.29
CA PRO A 262 -16.11 0.30 -17.76
C PRO A 262 -16.11 1.55 -16.84
N PRO A 263 -16.33 2.77 -17.38
CA PRO A 263 -16.33 4.00 -16.58
C PRO A 263 -17.24 3.94 -15.34
N ALA A 264 -18.38 3.25 -15.45
CA ALA A 264 -19.33 3.04 -14.36
C ALA A 264 -18.77 2.21 -13.19
N ARG A 265 -17.78 1.34 -13.42
CA ARG A 265 -17.16 0.47 -12.40
C ARG A 265 -15.79 0.96 -11.93
N PHE A 266 -15.31 2.10 -12.43
CA PHE A 266 -14.00 2.67 -12.09
C PHE A 266 -13.86 2.93 -10.58
N ALA A 267 -14.90 3.50 -9.96
CA ALA A 267 -14.92 3.80 -8.53
C ALA A 267 -14.85 2.51 -7.70
N THR A 268 -15.64 1.51 -8.06
CA THR A 268 -15.66 0.20 -7.40
C THR A 268 -14.32 -0.52 -7.54
N GLY A 269 -13.73 -0.56 -8.74
CA GLY A 269 -12.42 -1.19 -8.96
C GLY A 269 -11.29 -0.51 -8.18
N SER A 270 -11.30 0.82 -8.11
CA SER A 270 -10.34 1.59 -7.30
C SER A 270 -10.51 1.32 -5.81
N ALA A 271 -11.75 1.18 -5.33
CA ALA A 271 -12.05 0.84 -3.94
C ALA A 271 -11.56 -0.57 -3.58
N VAL A 272 -11.77 -1.55 -4.46
CA VAL A 272 -11.24 -2.91 -4.28
C VAL A 272 -9.71 -2.90 -4.21
N LEU A 273 -9.04 -2.18 -5.13
CA LEU A 273 -7.58 -2.06 -5.11
C LEU A 273 -7.05 -1.45 -3.80
N ALA A 274 -7.71 -0.39 -3.30
CA ALA A 274 -7.38 0.22 -2.02
C ALA A 274 -7.61 -0.71 -0.83
N CYS A 275 -8.69 -1.49 -0.86
CA CYS A 275 -8.99 -2.50 0.14
C CYS A 275 -7.91 -3.60 0.15
N VAL A 276 -7.56 -4.14 -1.02
CA VAL A 276 -6.52 -5.15 -1.17
C VAL A 276 -5.18 -4.64 -0.67
N ARG A 277 -4.81 -3.39 -0.99
CA ARG A 277 -3.61 -2.74 -0.43
C ARG A 277 -3.64 -2.71 1.10
N GLN A 278 -4.77 -2.35 1.70
CA GLN A 278 -4.89 -2.26 3.15
C GLN A 278 -4.81 -3.63 3.82
N VAL A 279 -5.43 -4.66 3.24
CA VAL A 279 -5.32 -6.04 3.73
C VAL A 279 -3.88 -6.52 3.64
N GLY A 280 -3.21 -6.29 2.51
CA GLY A 280 -1.78 -6.59 2.34
C GLY A 280 -0.93 -5.86 3.38
N ALA A 281 -1.19 -4.58 3.65
CA ALA A 281 -0.48 -3.80 4.67
C ALA A 281 -0.57 -4.44 6.06
N VAL A 282 -1.78 -4.81 6.48
CA VAL A 282 -2.02 -5.45 7.79
C VAL A 282 -1.33 -6.80 7.88
N LEU A 283 -1.44 -7.64 6.84
CA LEU A 283 -0.81 -8.95 6.82
C LEU A 283 0.72 -8.88 6.73
N GLY A 284 1.27 -7.90 6.01
CA GLY A 284 2.71 -7.66 5.93
C GLY A 284 3.31 -7.28 7.28
N ILE A 285 2.66 -6.35 7.99
CA ILE A 285 3.06 -5.99 9.36
C ILE A 285 2.95 -7.20 10.29
N ALA A 286 1.87 -7.97 10.20
CA ALA A 286 1.70 -9.17 11.01
C ALA A 286 2.78 -10.23 10.74
N ALA A 287 3.11 -10.47 9.46
CA ALA A 287 4.16 -11.40 9.06
C ALA A 287 5.53 -10.93 9.53
N LEU A 288 5.84 -9.64 9.43
CA LEU A 288 7.07 -9.07 9.98
C LEU A 288 7.22 -9.37 11.47
N VAL A 289 6.19 -9.05 12.26
CA VAL A 289 6.22 -9.29 13.71
C VAL A 289 6.44 -10.76 14.01
N ALA A 290 5.71 -11.65 13.32
CA ALA A 290 5.88 -13.09 13.49
C ALA A 290 7.29 -13.59 13.13
N VAL A 291 7.93 -13.03 12.09
CA VAL A 291 9.31 -13.38 11.70
C VAL A 291 10.31 -12.88 12.75
N LEU A 292 10.19 -11.63 13.18
CA LEU A 292 11.08 -11.06 14.21
C LEU A 292 10.97 -11.79 15.55
N GLU A 293 9.77 -12.21 15.94
CA GLU A 293 9.53 -12.96 17.17
C GLU A 293 9.97 -14.43 17.10
N ALA A 294 10.09 -15.00 15.90
CA ALA A 294 10.58 -16.35 15.70
C ALA A 294 12.12 -16.46 15.80
N ALA A 295 12.83 -15.33 15.72
CA ALA A 295 14.29 -15.30 15.78
C ALA A 295 14.81 -15.72 17.17
N PRO A 296 15.89 -16.52 17.25
CA PRO A 296 16.48 -16.94 18.51
C PRO A 296 16.92 -15.75 19.39
N PRO A 297 16.81 -15.86 20.73
CA PRO A 297 17.32 -14.82 21.64
C PRO A 297 18.82 -14.63 21.46
N GLY A 298 19.23 -13.45 20.99
CA GLY A 298 20.65 -13.08 20.79
C GLY A 298 21.02 -12.75 19.34
N ASP A 299 20.24 -13.22 18.34
CA ASP A 299 20.48 -12.98 16.91
C ASP A 299 19.39 -12.09 16.30
N LEU A 300 19.27 -10.86 16.82
CA LEU A 300 18.34 -9.88 16.28
C LEU A 300 18.61 -9.59 14.79
N LEU A 301 19.88 -9.55 14.38
CA LEU A 301 20.26 -9.28 12.99
C LEU A 301 19.73 -10.36 12.03
N ASP A 302 19.78 -11.63 12.41
CA ASP A 302 19.25 -12.72 11.58
C ASP A 302 17.73 -12.61 11.43
N GLY A 303 17.01 -12.25 12.49
CA GLY A 303 15.57 -11.98 12.41
C GLY A 303 15.21 -10.87 11.43
N PHE A 304 15.97 -9.76 11.43
CA PHE A 304 15.82 -8.69 10.45
C PHE A 304 16.23 -9.14 9.04
N GLY A 305 17.29 -9.94 8.92
CA GLY A 305 17.71 -10.61 7.69
C GLY A 305 16.59 -11.45 7.07
N ASP A 306 15.97 -12.32 7.86
CA ASP A 306 14.83 -13.16 7.47
C ASP A 306 13.61 -12.31 7.06
N ALA A 307 13.36 -11.21 7.78
CA ALA A 307 12.30 -10.29 7.41
C ALA A 307 12.56 -9.63 6.05
N TRP A 308 13.78 -9.18 5.77
CA TRP A 308 14.14 -8.60 4.48
C TRP A 308 14.19 -9.64 3.35
N THR A 309 14.61 -10.88 3.62
CA THR A 309 14.53 -11.95 2.61
C THR A 309 13.08 -12.29 2.26
N MET A 310 12.18 -12.36 3.24
CA MET A 310 10.74 -12.50 3.01
C MET A 310 10.21 -11.39 2.10
N MET A 311 10.61 -10.14 2.34
CA MET A 311 10.22 -8.99 1.50
C MET A 311 10.82 -9.06 0.10
N ALA A 312 12.07 -9.52 -0.03
CA ALA A 312 12.73 -9.74 -1.31
C ALA A 312 12.01 -10.83 -2.12
N VAL A 313 11.61 -11.93 -1.49
CA VAL A 313 10.81 -13.00 -2.12
C VAL A 313 9.46 -12.45 -2.59
N ALA A 314 8.77 -11.68 -1.75
CA ALA A 314 7.53 -11.01 -2.12
C ALA A 314 7.72 -10.03 -3.30
N GLY A 315 8.82 -9.28 -3.33
CA GLY A 315 9.22 -8.44 -4.47
C GLY A 315 9.47 -9.25 -5.75
N GLY A 316 10.09 -10.43 -5.63
CA GLY A 316 10.27 -11.36 -6.74
C GLY A 316 8.94 -11.89 -7.28
N VAL A 317 7.98 -12.19 -6.41
CA VAL A 317 6.61 -12.55 -6.80
C VAL A 317 5.94 -11.39 -7.56
N VAL A 318 6.09 -10.15 -7.08
CA VAL A 318 5.62 -8.95 -7.79
C VAL A 318 6.24 -8.85 -9.19
N ALA A 319 7.55 -9.11 -9.33
CA ALA A 319 8.21 -9.10 -10.64
C ALA A 319 7.63 -10.16 -11.60
N VAL A 320 7.33 -11.37 -11.10
CA VAL A 320 6.69 -12.44 -11.89
C VAL A 320 5.26 -12.04 -12.30
N LEU A 321 4.48 -11.48 -11.36
CA LEU A 321 3.12 -11.01 -11.64
C LEU A 321 3.10 -9.85 -12.63
N ALA A 322 4.07 -8.93 -12.55
CA ALA A 322 4.25 -7.84 -13.50
C ALA A 322 4.53 -8.35 -14.93
N VAL A 323 5.21 -9.48 -15.09
CA VAL A 323 5.37 -10.15 -16.39
C VAL A 323 4.03 -10.72 -16.88
N ALA A 324 3.26 -11.33 -15.99
CA ALA A 324 1.95 -11.93 -16.29
C ALA A 324 0.85 -10.92 -16.65
N LEU A 325 1.04 -9.65 -16.25
CA LEU A 325 0.18 -8.51 -16.56
C LEU A 325 0.11 -8.18 -18.07
N GLY A 326 1.11 -8.59 -18.86
CA GLY A 326 1.09 -8.40 -20.32
C GLY A 326 1.21 -6.92 -20.75
N ARG A 327 1.09 -6.64 -22.06
CA ARG A 327 1.07 -5.27 -22.60
C ARG A 327 -0.34 -4.68 -22.51
N VAL A 328 -0.86 -4.49 -21.30
CA VAL A 328 -2.09 -3.72 -21.11
C VAL A 328 -1.75 -2.26 -21.44
N ARG A 329 -2.13 -1.81 -22.64
CA ARG A 329 -2.17 -0.39 -22.97
C ARG A 329 -3.41 0.17 -22.28
N ALA A 330 -3.24 1.23 -21.50
CA ALA A 330 -4.39 1.99 -21.04
C ALA A 330 -5.18 2.39 -22.30
N GLY A 331 -6.43 1.92 -22.40
CA GLY A 331 -7.30 2.33 -23.49
C GLY A 331 -7.38 3.85 -23.47
N VAL A 332 -6.99 4.50 -24.57
CA VAL A 332 -7.28 5.92 -24.77
C VAL A 332 -8.79 6.07 -24.54
N PRO A 333 -9.24 6.95 -23.63
CA PRO A 333 -10.66 7.19 -23.46
C PRO A 333 -11.22 7.56 -24.83
N SER A 334 -12.11 6.74 -25.39
CA SER A 334 -12.82 7.11 -26.62
C SER A 334 -13.43 8.48 -26.39
N PRO A 335 -13.27 9.45 -27.32
CA PRO A 335 -13.95 10.74 -27.21
C PRO A 335 -15.43 10.43 -27.00
N ALA A 336 -16.00 10.94 -25.91
CA ALA A 336 -17.43 10.83 -25.69
C ALA A 336 -18.12 11.32 -26.98
N ALA A 337 -18.91 10.45 -27.61
CA ALA A 337 -19.74 10.86 -28.73
C ALA A 337 -20.55 12.08 -28.26
N PRO A 338 -20.61 13.17 -29.05
CA PRO A 338 -21.40 14.34 -28.69
C PRO A 338 -22.80 13.87 -28.31
N ALA A 339 -23.24 14.24 -27.10
CA ALA A 339 -24.62 14.05 -26.71
C ALA A 339 -25.47 14.69 -27.80
N GLU A 340 -26.18 13.86 -28.55
CA GLU A 340 -27.12 14.28 -29.57
C GLU A 340 -28.15 15.15 -28.85
N VAL A 341 -28.06 16.46 -29.05
CA VAL A 341 -29.05 17.42 -28.58
C VAL A 341 -30.29 17.12 -29.40
N ALA A 342 -31.19 16.30 -28.83
CA ALA A 342 -32.53 16.16 -29.35
C ALA A 342 -33.20 17.55 -29.26
N ALA A 343 -33.52 18.09 -30.44
CA ALA A 343 -34.25 19.33 -30.64
C ALA A 343 -35.70 19.23 -30.16
#